data_AF-A0A7V2KSJ4-F1
#
_entry.id   AF-A0A7V2KSJ4-F1
#
_cell.length_a   1.000
_cell.length_b   1.000
_cell.length_c   1.000
_cell.angle_alpha   90.00
_cell.angle_beta   90.00
_cell.angle_gamma   90.00
#
_symmetry.space_group_name_H-M   'P 1'
#
loop_
_entity.id
_entity.type
_entity.pdbx_description
1 polymer ?
#
loop_
_entity_poly.entity_id
_entity_poly.type
_entity_poly.pdbx_seq_one_letter_code
_entity_poly.pdbx_strand_id
1 'polypeptide(L)'
;MKKQLAVLTALSMLSVFTIGCTGEPSASQQESDLTASIPAGSGMLRLYVADPPAPDMDAILVDIANIEAHMAEGVGWINIAENPGQFDLKELYISELEEFLASQIVDAGKYTQIRFDVETVTIVVGEDEFDAKVPSGKIKLVGEFEVPDGGIVTVTLDFNGEESVLVTGNGQYMFKPVIKLIVDGEVQPTELEYELTTRGEETVVVAEESGDVTHNDSETAVHLRAVGETVKGDEARIVVFLPEEMTLADIESIAWWEYLVAGYPPHVDIIIDVDESESVSEDALVFEYAYNYTDSHYNSGETPAYGAKTGGWYQTFSDDDGGPLAITVTDTEALGWLSSQDPGPPGAMTFYAGTLTDWQAGDVDTSSLGFTVNGSTPVLRLEIEIDDWIAETEAFVDDIEIIIGGVTYTIDFE
;
A
#
# COMPACT_ATOMS: atom_id res chain seq x y z
N MET A 1 16.38 16.97 80.85
CA MET A 1 14.95 17.36 80.89
C MET A 1 14.56 17.82 79.50
N LYS A 2 13.58 17.15 78.87
CA LYS A 2 13.11 17.39 77.50
C LYS A 2 12.57 18.82 77.35
N LYS A 3 12.84 19.50 76.22
CA LYS A 3 11.82 20.30 75.52
C LYS A 3 12.08 20.30 74.01
N GLN A 4 11.05 19.88 73.28
CA GLN A 4 10.90 19.94 71.83
C GLN A 4 10.63 21.39 71.39
N LEU A 5 10.93 21.70 70.13
CA LEU A 5 10.20 22.74 69.41
C LEU A 5 10.06 22.32 67.93
N ALA A 6 8.81 22.21 67.50
CA ALA A 6 8.39 21.94 66.13
C ALA A 6 8.57 23.19 65.26
N VAL A 7 8.95 22.99 63.99
CA VAL A 7 8.94 24.01 62.94
C VAL A 7 7.93 23.55 61.89
N LEU A 8 6.96 24.42 61.61
CA LEU A 8 5.87 24.21 60.65
C LEU A 8 6.21 24.91 59.33
N THR A 9 6.07 24.10 58.29
CA THR A 9 5.92 24.28 56.84
C THR A 9 5.66 25.67 56.26
N ALA A 10 6.35 25.99 55.16
CA ALA A 10 5.89 26.90 54.11
C ALA A 10 6.17 26.30 52.73
N LEU A 11 5.10 26.21 51.93
CA LEU A 11 5.01 25.64 50.59
C LEU A 11 5.40 26.71 49.55
N SER A 12 6.26 26.37 48.57
CA SER A 12 6.65 27.25 47.47
C SER A 12 6.47 26.51 46.14
N MET A 13 5.60 27.05 45.28
CA MET A 13 5.42 26.63 43.89
C MET A 13 6.72 26.78 43.10
N LEU A 14 7.01 25.81 42.23
CA LEU A 14 8.11 25.86 41.26
C LEU A 14 7.53 25.66 39.86
N SER A 15 7.60 26.71 39.05
CA SER A 15 7.28 26.72 37.62
C SER A 15 8.56 26.58 36.81
N VAL A 16 8.68 25.55 35.97
CA VAL A 16 9.77 25.40 34.99
C VAL A 16 9.23 24.75 33.71
N PHE A 17 9.30 25.47 32.60
CA PHE A 17 9.25 25.05 31.19
C PHE A 17 9.79 26.26 30.40
N THR A 18 10.64 26.19 29.38
CA THR A 18 11.30 25.14 28.58
C THR A 18 12.66 25.70 28.14
N ILE A 19 13.67 24.83 27.98
CA ILE A 19 14.90 25.13 27.23
C ILE A 19 14.65 24.69 25.79
N GLY A 20 14.91 25.58 24.84
CA GLY A 20 14.97 25.24 23.43
C GLY A 20 16.24 24.44 23.10
N CYS A 21 16.09 23.45 22.23
CA CYS A 21 17.19 22.89 21.46
C CYS A 21 16.79 22.94 19.98
N THR A 22 17.70 23.52 19.20
CA THR A 22 17.71 23.58 17.74
C THR A 22 17.95 22.19 17.17
N GLY A 23 17.05 21.69 16.32
CA GLY A 23 17.24 20.52 15.48
C GLY A 23 17.39 20.95 14.01
N GLU A 24 18.38 20.35 13.34
CA GLU A 24 18.66 20.43 11.91
C GLU A 24 17.45 20.04 11.02
N PRO A 25 17.39 20.52 9.77
CA PRO A 25 16.34 20.12 8.84
C PRO A 25 16.65 18.70 8.33
N SER A 26 15.90 17.72 8.83
CA SER A 26 15.75 16.42 8.16
C SER A 26 14.62 16.58 7.14
N ALA A 27 14.91 16.26 5.88
CA ALA A 27 13.93 16.19 4.82
C ALA A 27 12.95 15.04 5.12
N SER A 28 11.77 15.39 5.62
CA SER A 28 10.57 14.57 5.46
C SER A 28 9.94 15.01 4.14
N GLN A 29 10.19 14.24 3.09
CA GLN A 29 9.36 14.31 1.89
C GLN A 29 7.95 13.93 2.31
N GLN A 30 7.02 14.79 1.92
CA GLN A 30 5.62 14.74 2.23
C GLN A 30 5.01 13.69 1.31
N GLU A 31 4.79 12.47 1.81
CA GLU A 31 3.91 11.50 1.17
C GLU A 31 2.51 12.15 1.04
N SER A 32 2.16 12.51 -0.18
CA SER A 32 0.84 12.99 -0.52
C SER A 32 -0.09 11.79 -0.69
N ASP A 33 -0.92 11.53 0.31
CA ASP A 33 -2.30 11.01 0.22
C ASP A 33 -2.55 10.01 -0.93
N LEU A 34 -1.99 8.81 -0.80
CA LEU A 34 -2.17 7.66 -1.72
C LEU A 34 -3.47 6.90 -1.40
N THR A 35 -4.62 7.57 -1.43
CA THR A 35 -5.93 6.93 -1.21
C THR A 35 -6.99 7.33 -2.26
N ALA A 36 -6.57 7.98 -3.34
CA ALA A 36 -7.49 8.47 -4.36
C ALA A 36 -7.70 7.41 -5.46
N SER A 37 -8.94 6.93 -5.58
CA SER A 37 -9.36 6.19 -6.76
C SER A 37 -9.13 6.99 -8.05
N ILE A 38 -8.69 6.33 -9.12
CA ILE A 38 -8.50 6.98 -10.44
C ILE A 38 -9.87 7.46 -10.93
N PRO A 39 -10.12 8.78 -11.03
CA PRO A 39 -11.41 9.27 -11.49
C PRO A 39 -11.65 8.93 -12.97
N ALA A 40 -12.91 8.77 -13.35
CA ALA A 40 -13.27 8.62 -14.77
C ALA A 40 -12.76 9.82 -15.60
N GLY A 41 -12.09 9.54 -16.71
CA GLY A 41 -11.39 10.52 -17.54
C GLY A 41 -9.94 10.79 -17.11
N SER A 42 -9.42 10.05 -16.13
CA SER A 42 -8.04 10.15 -15.65
C SER A 42 -7.34 8.78 -15.72
N GLY A 43 -6.02 8.78 -15.58
CA GLY A 43 -5.20 7.58 -15.44
C GLY A 43 -3.95 7.85 -14.61
N MET A 44 -3.24 6.79 -14.22
CA MET A 44 -2.02 6.89 -13.44
C MET A 44 -0.79 6.97 -14.35
N LEU A 45 0.06 7.97 -14.14
CA LEU A 45 1.39 8.04 -14.74
C LEU A 45 2.43 7.64 -13.70
N ARG A 46 3.19 6.57 -13.94
CA ARG A 46 4.36 6.18 -13.14
C ARG A 46 5.65 6.47 -13.89
N LEU A 47 6.65 7.01 -13.18
CA LEU A 47 7.96 7.35 -13.73
C LEU A 47 9.06 6.57 -13.01
N TYR A 48 9.90 5.91 -13.79
CA TYR A 48 11.08 5.18 -13.33
C TYR A 48 12.33 5.66 -14.04
N VAL A 49 13.51 5.37 -13.49
CA VAL A 49 14.81 5.62 -14.10
C VAL A 49 15.67 4.36 -14.11
N ALA A 50 16.40 4.17 -15.20
CA ALA A 50 17.36 3.07 -15.38
C ALA A 50 18.60 3.58 -16.12
N ASP A 51 19.72 2.86 -16.07
CA ASP A 51 20.94 3.22 -16.81
C ASP A 51 21.72 2.03 -17.42
N PRO A 52 21.28 1.48 -18.56
CA PRO A 52 22.15 0.72 -19.45
C PRO A 52 22.59 1.55 -20.68
N PRO A 53 23.90 1.73 -20.96
CA PRO A 53 25.07 1.04 -20.43
C PRO A 53 25.77 1.76 -19.27
N ALA A 54 26.66 1.02 -18.58
CA ALA A 54 27.41 1.50 -17.42
C ALA A 54 28.15 2.82 -17.68
N PRO A 55 28.07 3.80 -16.77
CA PRO A 55 28.89 4.99 -16.85
C PRO A 55 30.37 4.67 -16.54
N ASP A 56 31.26 5.44 -17.17
CA ASP A 56 32.71 5.41 -16.93
C ASP A 56 33.10 5.96 -15.54
N MET A 57 32.21 6.75 -14.92
CA MET A 57 32.42 7.38 -13.61
C MET A 57 32.09 6.41 -12.48
N ASP A 58 32.66 6.65 -11.28
CA ASP A 58 32.40 5.81 -10.10
C ASP A 58 31.01 6.08 -9.50
N ALA A 59 30.46 7.29 -9.70
CA ALA A 59 29.05 7.62 -9.47
C ALA A 59 28.64 8.84 -10.29
N ILE A 60 27.35 8.92 -10.65
CA ILE A 60 26.71 10.09 -11.24
C ILE A 60 25.42 10.34 -10.46
N LEU A 61 25.52 11.18 -9.44
CA LEU A 61 24.42 11.53 -8.55
C LEU A 61 23.61 12.67 -9.16
N VAL A 62 22.35 12.42 -9.50
CA VAL A 62 21.45 13.40 -10.12
C VAL A 62 20.34 13.74 -9.15
N ASP A 63 20.32 14.98 -8.65
CA ASP A 63 19.31 15.47 -7.71
C ASP A 63 18.25 16.31 -8.44
N ILE A 64 16.98 15.94 -8.28
CA ILE A 64 15.85 16.53 -9.01
C ILE A 64 14.99 17.37 -8.07
N ALA A 65 14.77 18.63 -8.47
CA ALA A 65 13.91 19.56 -7.74
C ALA A 65 12.43 19.43 -8.12
N ASN A 66 12.11 19.08 -9.37
CA ASN A 66 10.73 19.04 -9.85
C ASN A 66 10.57 18.21 -11.14
N ILE A 67 9.44 17.54 -11.30
CA ILE A 67 9.06 16.81 -12.52
C ILE A 67 7.74 17.37 -13.08
N GLU A 68 7.68 17.59 -14.39
CA GLU A 68 6.44 17.96 -15.10
C GLU A 68 6.25 17.12 -16.38
N ALA A 69 4.98 16.83 -16.71
CA ALA A 69 4.59 16.22 -17.98
C ALA A 69 3.74 17.19 -18.82
N HIS A 70 3.85 17.13 -20.15
CA HIS A 70 3.11 17.99 -21.07
C HIS A 70 2.04 17.21 -21.84
N MET A 71 0.77 17.50 -21.54
CA MET A 71 -0.39 17.00 -22.26
C MET A 71 -0.55 17.73 -23.60
N ALA A 72 -0.71 16.96 -24.69
CA ALA A 72 -0.76 17.50 -26.05
C ALA A 72 -2.00 18.37 -26.29
N GLU A 73 -3.15 17.90 -25.84
CA GLU A 73 -4.45 18.56 -25.97
C GLU A 73 -5.10 18.62 -24.60
N GLY A 74 -5.02 19.76 -23.93
CA GLY A 74 -5.57 19.91 -22.58
C GLY A 74 -4.89 21.01 -21.77
N VAL A 75 -4.66 20.73 -20.48
CA VAL A 75 -4.11 21.69 -19.50
C VAL A 75 -2.66 22.11 -19.76
N GLY A 76 -1.93 21.40 -20.61
CA GLY A 76 -0.54 21.69 -20.95
C GLY A 76 0.42 21.03 -19.97
N TRP A 77 1.24 21.83 -19.27
CA TRP A 77 2.20 21.31 -18.28
C TRP A 77 1.51 21.00 -16.96
N ILE A 78 1.72 19.77 -16.47
CA ILE A 78 1.19 19.24 -15.22
C ILE A 78 2.39 18.93 -14.33
N ASN A 79 2.32 19.36 -13.05
CA ASN A 79 3.31 18.97 -12.05
C ASN A 79 3.08 17.50 -11.66
N ILE A 80 4.15 16.70 -11.69
CA ILE A 80 4.11 15.27 -11.34
C ILE A 80 4.66 15.04 -9.94
N ALA A 81 5.78 15.68 -9.61
CA ALA A 81 6.37 15.60 -8.27
C ALA A 81 7.24 16.81 -7.98
N GLU A 82 7.26 17.23 -6.72
CA GLU A 82 8.21 18.20 -6.18
C GLU A 82 9.27 17.48 -5.34
N ASN A 83 10.54 17.79 -5.57
CA ASN A 83 11.69 17.24 -4.86
C ASN A 83 11.73 15.69 -4.78
N PRO A 84 11.55 14.93 -5.88
CA PRO A 84 11.53 13.46 -5.84
C PRO A 84 12.82 12.81 -5.32
N GLY A 85 13.91 13.57 -5.20
CA GLY A 85 15.16 13.12 -4.58
C GLY A 85 16.30 12.94 -5.59
N GLN A 86 17.26 12.11 -5.20
CA GLN A 86 18.49 11.86 -5.93
C GLN A 86 18.64 10.38 -6.26
N PHE A 87 19.05 10.10 -7.50
CA PHE A 87 19.42 8.76 -7.96
C PHE A 87 20.89 8.73 -8.44
N ASP A 88 21.51 7.54 -8.40
CA ASP A 88 22.86 7.30 -8.93
C ASP A 88 22.82 6.40 -10.15
N LEU A 89 23.17 6.95 -11.32
CA LEU A 89 23.19 6.18 -12.57
C LEU A 89 24.13 4.96 -12.50
N LYS A 90 25.22 5.04 -11.72
CA LYS A 90 26.14 3.90 -11.58
C LYS A 90 25.49 2.76 -10.79
N GLU A 91 24.77 3.09 -9.73
CA GLU A 91 24.08 2.11 -8.90
C GLU A 91 22.94 1.44 -9.66
N LEU A 92 22.16 2.20 -10.45
CA LEU A 92 21.11 1.65 -11.32
C LEU A 92 21.67 0.60 -12.29
N TYR A 93 22.82 0.87 -12.90
CA TYR A 93 23.48 -0.10 -13.76
C TYR A 93 23.93 -1.35 -12.99
N ILE A 94 24.52 -1.19 -11.80
CA ILE A 94 25.09 -2.31 -11.01
C ILE A 94 23.99 -3.21 -10.46
N SER A 95 22.89 -2.62 -10.01
CA SER A 95 21.75 -3.35 -9.46
C SER A 95 20.92 -4.06 -10.53
N GLU A 96 21.02 -3.61 -11.80
CA GLU A 96 20.14 -4.03 -12.89
C GLU A 96 18.66 -3.74 -12.60
N LEU A 97 18.38 -2.77 -11.72
CA LEU A 97 17.04 -2.37 -11.30
C LEU A 97 16.64 -1.01 -11.87
N GLU A 98 15.33 -0.80 -12.00
CA GLU A 98 14.75 0.52 -12.22
C GLU A 98 14.45 1.16 -10.85
N GLU A 99 14.70 2.47 -10.72
CA GLU A 99 14.37 3.23 -9.51
C GLU A 99 13.10 4.06 -9.75
N PHE A 100 12.15 3.97 -8.83
CA PHE A 100 10.92 4.75 -8.86
C PHE A 100 11.21 6.22 -8.57
N LEU A 101 10.66 7.12 -9.39
CA LEU A 101 10.80 8.57 -9.20
C LEU A 101 9.53 9.22 -8.69
N ALA A 102 8.38 8.88 -9.28
CA ALA A 102 7.10 9.49 -8.96
C ALA A 102 5.92 8.74 -9.59
N SER A 103 4.75 8.90 -8.98
CA SER A 103 3.46 8.56 -9.56
C SER A 103 2.49 9.73 -9.41
N GLN A 104 1.58 9.91 -10.37
CA GLN A 104 0.56 10.95 -10.30
C GLN A 104 -0.66 10.57 -11.15
N ILE A 105 -1.86 10.72 -10.58
CA ILE A 105 -3.10 10.67 -11.35
C ILE A 105 -3.20 11.96 -12.19
N VAL A 106 -3.38 11.78 -13.50
CA VAL A 106 -3.47 12.86 -14.48
C VAL A 106 -4.63 12.61 -15.45
N ASP A 107 -5.05 13.64 -16.20
CA ASP A 107 -6.08 13.48 -17.23
C ASP A 107 -5.66 12.42 -18.26
N ALA A 108 -6.58 11.51 -18.60
CA ALA A 108 -6.33 10.50 -19.63
C ALA A 108 -6.12 11.16 -21.00
N GLY A 109 -5.21 10.59 -21.79
CA GLY A 109 -4.94 11.02 -23.15
C GLY A 109 -3.46 11.18 -23.48
N LYS A 110 -3.17 11.96 -24.52
CA LYS A 110 -1.85 12.00 -25.16
C LYS A 110 -0.91 13.00 -24.50
N TYR A 111 0.29 12.54 -24.15
CA TYR A 111 1.40 13.33 -23.65
C TYR A 111 2.55 13.36 -24.65
N THR A 112 3.38 14.40 -24.59
CA THR A 112 4.40 14.68 -25.63
C THR A 112 5.78 14.99 -25.08
N GLN A 113 5.90 15.36 -23.80
CA GLN A 113 7.16 15.74 -23.16
C GLN A 113 7.11 15.43 -21.67
N ILE A 114 8.28 15.09 -21.11
CA ILE A 114 8.55 15.08 -19.67
C ILE A 114 9.75 15.99 -19.43
N ARG A 115 9.75 16.73 -18.32
CA ARG A 115 10.82 17.64 -17.96
C ARG A 115 11.16 17.52 -16.49
N PHE A 116 12.45 17.57 -16.20
CA PHE A 116 13.00 17.55 -14.86
C PHE A 116 13.76 18.85 -14.64
N ASP A 117 13.49 19.51 -13.53
CA ASP A 117 14.32 20.61 -13.04
C ASP A 117 15.39 20.01 -12.15
N VAL A 118 16.65 20.22 -12.53
CA VAL A 118 17.79 19.59 -11.86
C VAL A 118 18.31 20.54 -10.79
N GLU A 119 18.39 20.07 -9.55
CA GLU A 119 18.98 20.81 -8.43
C GLU A 119 20.51 20.74 -8.53
N THR A 120 21.07 19.53 -8.53
CA THR A 120 22.51 19.29 -8.66
C THR A 120 22.84 18.04 -9.46
N VAL A 121 24.05 17.99 -10.02
CA VAL A 121 24.65 16.75 -10.56
C VAL A 121 26.07 16.66 -10.03
N THR A 122 26.37 15.59 -9.29
CA THR A 122 27.69 15.33 -8.70
C THR A 122 28.32 14.11 -9.34
N ILE A 123 29.55 14.26 -9.82
CA ILE A 123 30.34 13.20 -10.45
C ILE A 123 31.42 12.74 -9.47
N VAL A 124 31.54 11.44 -9.25
CA VAL A 124 32.59 10.85 -8.41
C VAL A 124 33.61 10.15 -9.30
N VAL A 125 34.89 10.46 -9.07
CA VAL A 125 36.04 9.77 -9.70
C VAL A 125 37.10 9.52 -8.64
N GLY A 126 37.29 8.26 -8.26
CA GLY A 126 38.11 7.84 -7.14
C GLY A 126 37.54 8.33 -5.81
N GLU A 127 38.29 9.16 -5.09
CA GLU A 127 37.88 9.77 -3.82
C GLU A 127 37.42 11.24 -3.98
N ASP A 128 37.44 11.77 -5.21
CA ASP A 128 37.14 13.17 -5.50
C ASP A 128 35.71 13.33 -6.06
N GLU A 129 35.01 14.36 -5.59
CA GLU A 129 33.69 14.77 -6.06
C GLU A 129 33.75 16.06 -6.88
N PHE A 130 32.96 16.14 -7.95
CA PHE A 130 32.92 17.29 -8.84
C PHE A 130 31.50 17.67 -9.23
N ASP A 131 31.17 18.95 -9.12
CA ASP A 131 29.92 19.49 -9.67
C ASP A 131 29.95 19.46 -11.21
N ALA A 132 28.97 18.78 -11.81
CA ALA A 132 28.74 18.82 -13.25
C ALA A 132 27.73 19.92 -13.61
N LYS A 133 28.10 20.73 -14.60
CA LYS A 133 27.22 21.79 -15.09
C LYS A 133 26.10 21.21 -15.96
N VAL A 134 24.84 21.48 -15.61
CA VAL A 134 23.65 21.27 -16.46
C VAL A 134 23.32 22.57 -17.21
N PRO A 135 23.59 22.71 -18.52
CA PRO A 135 23.52 24.00 -19.21
C PRO A 135 22.15 24.69 -19.17
N SER A 136 21.07 23.90 -19.26
CA SER A 136 19.68 24.36 -19.20
C SER A 136 19.12 24.45 -17.78
N GLY A 137 19.80 23.86 -16.80
CA GLY A 137 19.22 23.55 -15.48
C GLY A 137 18.04 22.57 -15.53
N LYS A 138 17.76 21.99 -16.71
CA LYS A 138 16.61 21.11 -16.94
C LYS A 138 16.97 19.95 -17.86
N ILE A 139 16.47 18.76 -17.57
CA ILE A 139 16.47 17.62 -18.49
C ILE A 139 15.13 17.65 -19.22
N LYS A 140 15.17 17.61 -20.55
CA LYS A 140 13.96 17.65 -21.38
C LYS A 140 13.89 16.41 -22.25
N LEU A 141 12.80 15.68 -22.09
CA LEU A 141 12.47 14.50 -22.88
C LEU A 141 11.35 14.85 -23.85
N VAL A 142 11.55 14.51 -25.11
CA VAL A 142 10.53 14.68 -26.16
C VAL A 142 10.19 13.29 -26.66
N GLY A 143 8.97 12.85 -26.36
CA GLY A 143 8.45 11.54 -26.72
C GLY A 143 6.96 11.49 -26.45
N GLU A 144 6.23 10.79 -27.32
CA GLU A 144 4.78 10.67 -27.21
C GLU A 144 4.42 9.40 -26.44
N PHE A 145 3.50 9.52 -25.48
CA PHE A 145 2.88 8.41 -24.76
C PHE A 145 1.41 8.72 -24.49
N GLU A 146 0.64 7.70 -24.11
CA GLU A 146 -0.78 7.82 -23.81
C GLU A 146 -1.04 7.33 -22.39
N VAL A 147 -1.72 8.15 -21.61
CA VAL A 147 -2.26 7.75 -20.30
C VAL A 147 -3.65 7.17 -20.57
N PRO A 148 -3.89 5.86 -20.36
CA PRO A 148 -5.20 5.26 -20.57
C PRO A 148 -6.21 5.77 -19.53
N ASP A 149 -7.48 5.89 -19.94
CA ASP A 149 -8.59 6.17 -19.03
C ASP A 149 -8.81 4.98 -18.09
N GLY A 150 -8.76 5.22 -16.78
CA GLY A 150 -8.82 4.20 -15.73
C GLY A 150 -7.58 3.33 -15.58
N GLY A 151 -6.59 3.43 -16.48
CA GLY A 151 -5.43 2.55 -16.50
C GLY A 151 -4.13 3.19 -16.00
N ILE A 152 -3.04 2.45 -16.14
CA ILE A 152 -1.68 2.88 -15.76
C ILE A 152 -0.81 2.97 -17.01
N VAL A 153 0.00 4.02 -17.08
CA VAL A 153 1.15 4.03 -17.97
C VAL A 153 2.42 4.18 -17.15
N THR A 154 3.34 3.23 -17.34
CA THR A 154 4.69 3.29 -16.81
C THR A 154 5.62 3.83 -17.87
N VAL A 155 6.39 4.85 -17.51
CA VAL A 155 7.38 5.47 -18.37
C VAL A 155 8.74 5.39 -17.70
N THR A 156 9.61 4.54 -18.25
CA THR A 156 10.99 4.38 -17.79
C THR A 156 11.92 5.28 -18.59
N LEU A 157 12.71 6.06 -17.87
CA LEU A 157 13.79 6.89 -18.38
C LEU A 157 15.07 6.06 -18.44
N ASP A 158 15.35 5.52 -19.62
CA ASP A 158 16.52 4.69 -19.93
C ASP A 158 17.70 5.62 -20.28
N PHE A 159 18.51 5.96 -19.27
CA PHE A 159 19.72 6.76 -19.42
C PHE A 159 20.84 5.97 -20.10
N ASN A 160 21.76 6.72 -20.71
CA ASN A 160 23.08 6.22 -21.07
C ASN A 160 24.12 7.09 -20.36
N GLY A 161 24.52 6.67 -19.17
CA GLY A 161 25.47 7.35 -18.29
C GLY A 161 26.84 7.53 -18.94
N GLU A 162 27.27 6.55 -19.74
CA GLU A 162 28.52 6.59 -20.53
C GLU A 162 28.57 7.82 -21.46
N GLU A 163 27.46 8.11 -22.15
CA GLU A 163 27.37 9.25 -23.08
C GLU A 163 26.85 10.55 -22.45
N SER A 164 26.38 10.49 -21.20
CA SER A 164 25.71 11.60 -20.52
C SER A 164 26.66 12.63 -19.90
N VAL A 165 27.94 12.29 -19.70
CA VAL A 165 28.94 13.17 -19.09
C VAL A 165 30.01 13.59 -20.09
N LEU A 166 30.20 14.90 -20.24
CA LEU A 166 31.23 15.49 -21.09
C LEU A 166 32.31 16.19 -20.26
N VAL A 167 33.56 15.78 -20.44
CA VAL A 167 34.72 16.50 -19.91
C VAL A 167 35.11 17.62 -20.87
N THR A 168 35.01 18.85 -20.38
CA THR A 168 35.37 20.05 -21.14
C THR A 168 36.90 20.18 -21.28
N GLY A 169 37.38 20.99 -22.24
CA GLY A 169 38.82 21.16 -22.50
C GLY A 169 39.63 21.76 -21.34
N ASN A 170 38.98 22.31 -20.31
CA ASN A 170 39.58 22.78 -19.07
C ASN A 170 39.37 21.81 -17.88
N GLY A 171 38.90 20.59 -18.13
CA GLY A 171 38.75 19.53 -17.13
C GLY A 171 37.49 19.64 -16.26
N GLN A 172 36.52 20.50 -16.59
CA GLN A 172 35.23 20.56 -15.88
C GLN A 172 34.23 19.57 -16.48
N TYR A 173 33.34 19.04 -15.66
CA TYR A 173 32.27 18.14 -16.10
C TYR A 173 31.03 18.93 -16.54
N MET A 174 30.39 18.45 -17.60
CA MET A 174 29.12 18.95 -18.11
C MET A 174 28.18 17.77 -18.30
N PHE A 175 27.00 17.84 -17.70
CA PHE A 175 25.98 16.81 -17.83
C PHE A 175 25.05 17.16 -18.99
N LYS A 176 24.99 16.28 -19.98
CA LYS A 176 24.10 16.36 -21.15
C LYS A 176 23.51 14.96 -21.37
N PRO A 177 22.42 14.64 -20.68
CA PRO A 177 21.98 13.28 -20.63
C PRO A 177 21.49 12.80 -21.99
N VAL A 178 21.84 11.56 -22.31
CA VAL A 178 21.29 10.80 -23.42
C VAL A 178 20.29 9.84 -22.83
N ILE A 179 19.01 10.00 -23.18
CA ILE A 179 17.91 9.28 -22.55
C ILE A 179 16.98 8.77 -23.64
N LYS A 180 16.56 7.52 -23.50
CA LYS A 180 15.49 6.89 -24.26
C LYS A 180 14.27 6.75 -23.35
N LEU A 181 13.08 6.95 -23.92
CA LEU A 181 11.83 6.66 -23.23
C LEU A 181 11.41 5.24 -23.59
N ILE A 182 11.18 4.43 -22.56
CA ILE A 182 10.48 3.15 -22.66
C ILE A 182 9.09 3.39 -22.06
N VAL A 183 8.06 2.98 -22.79
CA VAL A 183 6.67 3.24 -22.43
C VAL A 183 5.96 1.90 -22.43
N ASP A 184 5.53 1.50 -21.24
CA ASP A 184 4.75 0.30 -21.02
C ASP A 184 3.38 0.76 -20.51
N GLY A 185 2.42 0.77 -21.43
CA GLY A 185 1.05 1.15 -21.15
C GLY A 185 0.20 -0.10 -21.00
N GLU A 186 -0.41 -0.26 -19.83
CA GLU A 186 -1.39 -1.31 -19.59
C GLU A 186 -2.72 -0.69 -19.20
N VAL A 187 -3.77 -1.06 -19.92
CA VAL A 187 -5.12 -0.93 -19.37
C VAL A 187 -5.22 -2.06 -18.36
N GLN A 188 -4.82 -1.80 -17.11
CA GLN A 188 -5.14 -2.71 -16.03
C GLN A 188 -6.66 -2.75 -15.93
N PRO A 189 -7.30 -3.93 -15.99
CA PRO A 189 -8.72 -4.02 -15.81
C PRO A 189 -9.03 -3.50 -14.40
N THR A 190 -9.84 -2.45 -14.31
CA THR A 190 -10.34 -1.95 -13.01
C THR A 190 -11.36 -2.90 -12.40
N GLU A 191 -11.69 -4.00 -13.08
CA GLU A 191 -12.53 -5.09 -12.62
C GLU A 191 -11.66 -6.32 -12.42
N LEU A 192 -11.60 -6.84 -11.20
CA LEU A 192 -10.80 -8.03 -10.88
C LEU A 192 -11.62 -9.30 -11.09
N GLU A 193 -10.96 -10.36 -11.56
CA GLU A 193 -11.57 -11.69 -11.57
C GLU A 193 -11.70 -12.22 -10.14
N TYR A 194 -12.78 -12.95 -9.87
CA TYR A 194 -13.00 -13.65 -8.60
C TYR A 194 -13.50 -15.08 -8.80
N GLU A 195 -13.32 -15.90 -7.78
CA GLU A 195 -13.93 -17.24 -7.68
C GLU A 195 -14.62 -17.41 -6.32
N LEU A 196 -15.78 -18.04 -6.32
CA LEU A 196 -16.49 -18.43 -5.10
C LEU A 196 -16.08 -19.83 -4.68
N THR A 197 -15.56 -19.97 -3.47
CA THR A 197 -15.08 -21.26 -2.95
C THR A 197 -15.62 -21.57 -1.57
N THR A 198 -15.60 -22.85 -1.21
CA THR A 198 -16.05 -23.32 0.10
C THR A 198 -15.10 -24.38 0.65
N ARG A 199 -14.87 -24.35 1.96
CA ARG A 199 -14.22 -25.43 2.72
C ARG A 199 -15.24 -25.99 3.69
N GLY A 200 -15.67 -27.24 3.49
CA GLY A 200 -16.65 -27.90 4.37
C GLY A 200 -17.59 -28.81 3.60
N GLU A 201 -18.64 -29.31 4.27
CA GLU A 201 -19.65 -30.14 3.59
C GLU A 201 -20.59 -29.26 2.73
N GLU A 202 -20.79 -29.61 1.46
CA GLU A 202 -21.62 -28.86 0.49
C GLU A 202 -23.06 -28.58 0.98
N THR A 203 -23.58 -29.40 1.91
CA THR A 203 -24.92 -29.19 2.49
C THR A 203 -24.98 -28.14 3.59
N VAL A 204 -23.83 -27.66 4.08
CA VAL A 204 -23.71 -26.76 5.22
C VAL A 204 -22.96 -25.47 4.91
N VAL A 205 -22.25 -25.42 3.78
CA VAL A 205 -21.50 -24.24 3.33
C VAL A 205 -21.96 -23.80 1.94
N VAL A 206 -22.12 -22.49 1.74
CA VAL A 206 -22.57 -21.88 0.48
C VAL A 206 -21.73 -20.64 0.20
N ALA A 207 -21.28 -20.51 -1.05
CA ALA A 207 -20.79 -19.28 -1.65
C ALA A 207 -21.44 -19.16 -3.04
N GLU A 208 -22.36 -18.21 -3.20
CA GLU A 208 -23.11 -18.03 -4.45
C GLU A 208 -23.53 -16.57 -4.65
N GLU A 209 -23.66 -16.10 -5.88
CA GLU A 209 -24.36 -14.84 -6.17
C GLU A 209 -25.86 -15.00 -5.93
N SER A 210 -26.46 -14.01 -5.29
CA SER A 210 -27.87 -14.01 -4.94
C SER A 210 -28.50 -12.63 -5.06
N GLY A 211 -29.72 -12.58 -5.60
CA GLY A 211 -30.56 -11.37 -5.63
C GLY A 211 -31.50 -11.24 -4.41
N ASP A 212 -31.32 -12.05 -3.36
CA ASP A 212 -32.19 -12.02 -2.17
C ASP A 212 -31.93 -10.80 -1.29
N VAL A 213 -30.66 -10.39 -1.17
CA VAL A 213 -30.21 -9.17 -0.51
C VAL A 213 -29.18 -8.53 -1.44
N THR A 214 -29.40 -7.27 -1.81
CA THR A 214 -28.51 -6.52 -2.70
C THR A 214 -28.14 -5.18 -2.08
N HIS A 215 -27.00 -4.62 -2.49
CA HIS A 215 -26.57 -3.29 -2.09
C HIS A 215 -26.82 -2.29 -3.22
N ASN A 216 -27.16 -1.04 -2.86
CA ASN A 216 -27.37 0.06 -3.81
C ASN A 216 -28.22 -0.31 -5.06
N ASP A 217 -27.60 -0.24 -6.23
CA ASP A 217 -28.20 -0.47 -7.54
C ASP A 217 -27.79 -1.85 -8.13
N SER A 218 -27.07 -2.69 -7.38
CA SER A 218 -26.58 -4.01 -7.80
C SER A 218 -27.73 -5.00 -8.02
N GLU A 219 -27.59 -5.86 -9.04
CA GLU A 219 -28.57 -6.93 -9.33
C GLU A 219 -28.40 -8.13 -8.39
N THR A 220 -27.17 -8.41 -7.96
CA THR A 220 -26.84 -9.47 -7.01
C THR A 220 -25.81 -8.99 -5.98
N ALA A 221 -25.66 -9.77 -4.91
CA ALA A 221 -24.52 -9.73 -3.99
C ALA A 221 -24.06 -11.17 -3.73
N VAL A 222 -22.85 -11.37 -3.23
CA VAL A 222 -22.38 -12.72 -2.87
C VAL A 222 -22.95 -13.12 -1.51
N HIS A 223 -23.74 -14.18 -1.50
CA HIS A 223 -24.23 -14.86 -0.32
C HIS A 223 -23.19 -15.87 0.18
N LEU A 224 -22.66 -15.61 1.37
CA LEU A 224 -21.76 -16.50 2.08
C LEU A 224 -22.47 -17.08 3.29
N ARG A 225 -22.43 -18.41 3.44
CA ARG A 225 -23.07 -19.08 4.58
C ARG A 225 -22.30 -20.32 5.01
N ALA A 226 -22.04 -20.44 6.30
CA ALA A 226 -21.47 -21.61 6.95
C ALA A 226 -22.29 -21.94 8.21
N VAL A 227 -23.01 -23.06 8.20
CA VAL A 227 -23.90 -23.49 9.30
C VAL A 227 -23.55 -24.89 9.81
N GLY A 228 -24.16 -25.33 10.91
CA GLY A 228 -24.03 -26.70 11.42
C GLY A 228 -23.27 -26.80 12.73
N GLU A 229 -22.37 -27.79 12.83
CA GLU A 229 -21.57 -28.01 14.04
C GLU A 229 -20.41 -27.00 14.07
N THR A 230 -20.58 -25.93 14.83
CA THR A 230 -19.53 -24.91 15.09
C THR A 230 -18.22 -25.56 15.55
N VAL A 231 -17.08 -24.87 15.40
CA VAL A 231 -15.68 -25.35 15.60
C VAL A 231 -15.17 -26.39 14.60
N LYS A 232 -15.82 -26.54 13.43
CA LYS A 232 -15.24 -27.30 12.31
C LYS A 232 -14.29 -26.47 11.46
N GLY A 233 -14.45 -25.14 11.45
CA GLY A 233 -13.69 -24.26 10.57
C GLY A 233 -14.17 -24.41 9.13
N ASP A 234 -15.48 -24.61 8.95
CA ASP A 234 -16.12 -24.57 7.64
C ASP A 234 -16.18 -23.09 7.20
N GLU A 235 -15.82 -22.81 5.95
CA GLU A 235 -15.59 -21.44 5.44
C GLU A 235 -16.18 -21.26 4.05
N ALA A 236 -16.77 -20.09 3.79
CA ALA A 236 -17.23 -19.66 2.47
C ALA A 236 -16.46 -18.40 2.08
N ARG A 237 -15.93 -18.35 0.85
CA ARG A 237 -14.97 -17.34 0.42
C ARG A 237 -15.28 -16.74 -0.94
N ILE A 238 -14.96 -15.47 -1.08
CA ILE A 238 -14.71 -14.77 -2.35
C ILE A 238 -13.20 -14.69 -2.51
N VAL A 239 -12.67 -15.40 -3.48
CA VAL A 239 -11.25 -15.39 -3.82
C VAL A 239 -11.03 -14.35 -4.91
N VAL A 240 -10.30 -13.29 -4.60
CA VAL A 240 -10.01 -12.18 -5.54
C VAL A 240 -8.63 -12.37 -6.13
N PHE A 241 -8.56 -12.48 -7.46
CA PHE A 241 -7.29 -12.56 -8.18
C PHE A 241 -6.72 -11.16 -8.39
N LEU A 242 -5.47 -10.97 -7.99
CA LEU A 242 -4.78 -9.68 -8.07
C LEU A 242 -3.88 -9.61 -9.31
N PRO A 243 -3.45 -8.41 -9.74
CA PRO A 243 -2.43 -8.28 -10.78
C PRO A 243 -1.14 -9.08 -10.46
N GLU A 244 -0.43 -9.54 -11.50
CA GLU A 244 0.81 -10.30 -11.34
C GLU A 244 1.92 -9.47 -10.67
N GLU A 245 2.86 -10.16 -10.00
CA GLU A 245 4.05 -9.58 -9.35
C GLU A 245 3.77 -8.55 -8.24
N MET A 246 2.59 -8.64 -7.62
CA MET A 246 2.19 -7.77 -6.53
C MET A 246 2.91 -8.06 -5.21
N THR A 247 3.19 -7.01 -4.46
CA THR A 247 3.75 -7.07 -3.10
C THR A 247 2.86 -6.37 -2.08
N LEU A 248 3.13 -6.59 -0.79
CA LEU A 248 2.37 -5.93 0.28
C LEU A 248 2.45 -4.41 0.19
N ALA A 249 3.57 -3.83 -0.27
CA ALA A 249 3.72 -2.38 -0.43
C ALA A 249 2.76 -1.79 -1.47
N ASP A 250 2.26 -2.60 -2.40
CA ASP A 250 1.33 -2.13 -3.42
C ASP A 250 -0.09 -1.95 -2.87
N ILE A 251 -0.47 -2.60 -1.77
CA ILE A 251 -1.81 -2.45 -1.17
C ILE A 251 -1.92 -1.12 -0.44
N GLU A 252 -2.76 -0.23 -0.90
CA GLU A 252 -3.05 1.04 -0.23
C GLU A 252 -4.33 0.98 0.59
N SER A 253 -5.36 0.30 0.07
CA SER A 253 -6.58 0.02 0.83
C SER A 253 -7.35 -1.20 0.36
N ILE A 254 -8.12 -1.79 1.27
CA ILE A 254 -9.11 -2.85 1.01
C ILE A 254 -10.41 -2.45 1.72
N ALA A 255 -11.53 -2.50 1.01
CA ALA A 255 -12.86 -2.26 1.55
C ALA A 255 -13.89 -3.18 0.89
N TRP A 256 -14.96 -3.47 1.60
CA TRP A 256 -16.13 -4.16 1.06
C TRP A 256 -17.39 -3.66 1.76
N TRP A 257 -18.55 -3.93 1.19
CA TRP A 257 -19.82 -3.80 1.90
C TRP A 257 -20.31 -5.15 2.35
N GLU A 258 -20.84 -5.21 3.57
CA GLU A 258 -21.39 -6.43 4.14
C GLU A 258 -22.78 -6.23 4.73
N TYR A 259 -23.58 -7.28 4.61
CA TYR A 259 -24.85 -7.43 5.30
C TYR A 259 -24.80 -8.71 6.12
N LEU A 260 -24.56 -8.56 7.43
CA LEU A 260 -24.57 -9.69 8.35
C LEU A 260 -26.01 -10.12 8.66
N VAL A 261 -26.35 -11.38 8.39
CA VAL A 261 -27.62 -12.00 8.80
C VAL A 261 -27.50 -12.55 10.22
N ALA A 262 -26.45 -13.33 10.46
CA ALA A 262 -26.14 -13.93 11.76
C ALA A 262 -24.66 -14.37 11.81
N GLY A 263 -24.12 -14.53 13.01
CA GLY A 263 -22.78 -15.08 13.22
C GLY A 263 -21.70 -14.01 13.34
N TYR A 264 -20.60 -14.21 12.63
CA TYR A 264 -19.43 -13.34 12.61
C TYR A 264 -19.36 -12.53 11.30
N PRO A 265 -19.06 -11.22 11.34
CA PRO A 265 -18.86 -10.43 10.12
C PRO A 265 -17.84 -11.05 9.18
N PRO A 266 -18.04 -10.95 7.85
CA PRO A 266 -16.98 -11.15 6.88
C PRO A 266 -15.65 -10.50 7.26
N HIS A 267 -14.56 -11.17 6.94
CA HIS A 267 -13.19 -10.70 7.14
C HIS A 267 -12.36 -10.94 5.90
N VAL A 268 -11.14 -10.39 5.85
CA VAL A 268 -10.25 -10.55 4.71
C VAL A 268 -8.90 -11.15 5.10
N ASP A 269 -8.50 -12.15 4.32
CA ASP A 269 -7.19 -12.75 4.36
C ASP A 269 -6.37 -12.23 3.18
N ILE A 270 -5.26 -11.55 3.47
CA ILE A 270 -4.23 -11.24 2.47
C ILE A 270 -3.30 -12.44 2.40
N ILE A 271 -3.40 -13.22 1.34
CA ILE A 271 -2.57 -14.42 1.17
C ILE A 271 -1.19 -13.99 0.64
N ILE A 272 -0.15 -14.33 1.39
CA ILE A 272 1.22 -13.89 1.17
C ILE A 272 2.17 -15.07 1.03
N ASP A 273 3.23 -14.87 0.25
CA ASP A 273 4.34 -15.82 0.13
C ASP A 273 5.52 -15.34 0.98
N VAL A 274 5.82 -16.05 2.06
CA VAL A 274 6.93 -15.70 2.99
C VAL A 274 8.07 -16.70 2.98
N ASP A 275 7.90 -17.86 2.35
CA ASP A 275 8.86 -18.96 2.41
C ASP A 275 9.19 -19.59 1.05
N GLU A 276 8.68 -19.02 -0.05
CA GLU A 276 8.80 -19.52 -1.42
C GLU A 276 8.34 -20.99 -1.55
N SER A 277 7.51 -21.48 -0.62
CA SER A 277 7.04 -22.85 -0.64
C SER A 277 5.88 -22.99 -1.62
N GLU A 278 5.97 -23.99 -2.51
CA GLU A 278 4.84 -24.38 -3.38
C GLU A 278 3.74 -25.14 -2.60
N SER A 279 3.63 -24.93 -1.29
CA SER A 279 2.70 -25.65 -0.43
C SER A 279 1.34 -24.96 -0.39
N VAL A 280 0.26 -25.74 -0.41
CA VAL A 280 -1.13 -25.25 -0.44
C VAL A 280 -1.62 -24.63 0.89
N SER A 281 -0.77 -24.55 1.91
CA SER A 281 -1.05 -23.76 3.12
C SER A 281 -0.17 -22.51 3.06
N GLU A 282 -0.60 -21.54 2.28
CA GLU A 282 0.06 -20.25 2.19
C GLU A 282 -0.22 -19.45 3.46
N ASP A 283 0.71 -18.56 3.78
CA ASP A 283 0.59 -17.70 4.94
C ASP A 283 -0.42 -16.58 4.66
N ALA A 284 -1.14 -16.13 5.69
CA ALA A 284 -2.14 -15.09 5.55
C ALA A 284 -1.93 -13.99 6.59
N LEU A 285 -2.14 -12.73 6.18
CA LEU A 285 -2.46 -11.64 7.09
C LEU A 285 -3.97 -11.52 7.17
N VAL A 286 -4.51 -11.91 8.32
CA VAL A 286 -5.95 -12.02 8.56
C VAL A 286 -6.42 -10.75 9.27
N PHE A 287 -7.22 -9.94 8.58
CA PHE A 287 -7.83 -8.74 9.12
C PHE A 287 -9.26 -9.05 9.53
N GLU A 288 -9.49 -9.11 10.83
CA GLU A 288 -10.71 -9.66 11.43
C GLU A 288 -11.30 -8.72 12.49
N TYR A 289 -12.62 -8.71 12.55
CA TYR A 289 -13.43 -7.86 13.42
C TYR A 289 -13.14 -8.03 14.93
N ALA A 290 -12.74 -9.22 15.37
CA ALA A 290 -12.50 -9.55 16.78
C ALA A 290 -11.39 -8.73 17.46
N TYR A 291 -10.57 -8.00 16.70
CA TYR A 291 -9.31 -7.40 17.20
C TYR A 291 -9.12 -5.91 16.96
N ASN A 292 -10.16 -5.20 16.48
CA ASN A 292 -10.19 -3.74 16.49
C ASN A 292 -10.26 -3.23 17.95
N TYR A 293 -9.45 -2.22 18.30
CA TYR A 293 -9.09 -1.86 19.68
C TYR A 293 -10.27 -1.34 20.53
N THR A 294 -11.12 -2.22 21.06
CA THR A 294 -12.01 -1.86 22.17
C THR A 294 -12.06 -2.95 23.25
N ASP A 295 -11.99 -2.52 24.52
CA ASP A 295 -12.14 -3.38 25.71
C ASP A 295 -13.47 -4.18 25.74
N SER A 296 -14.42 -3.88 24.83
CA SER A 296 -15.73 -4.53 24.67
C SER A 296 -15.70 -5.88 23.96
N HIS A 297 -14.68 -6.16 23.14
CA HIS A 297 -14.71 -7.29 22.21
C HIS A 297 -14.44 -8.64 22.93
N TYR A 298 -14.03 -8.63 24.20
CA TYR A 298 -13.85 -9.86 24.98
C TYR A 298 -15.12 -10.39 25.68
N ASN A 299 -16.31 -9.83 25.41
CA ASN A 299 -17.57 -10.37 25.89
C ASN A 299 -18.09 -11.45 24.93
N SER A 300 -17.55 -12.66 25.03
CA SER A 300 -18.03 -13.89 24.35
C SER A 300 -19.46 -14.32 24.68
N GLY A 301 -20.27 -13.43 25.28
CA GLY A 301 -21.66 -13.64 25.65
C GLY A 301 -22.65 -12.72 24.93
N GLU A 302 -22.19 -11.78 24.08
CA GLU A 302 -23.07 -10.97 23.24
C GLU A 302 -23.25 -11.63 21.87
N THR A 303 -24.47 -11.56 21.34
CA THR A 303 -24.87 -12.13 20.05
C THR A 303 -25.48 -11.00 19.23
N PRO A 304 -24.98 -10.69 18.01
CA PRO A 304 -23.87 -11.34 17.30
C PRO A 304 -22.52 -11.20 18.02
N ALA A 305 -21.56 -12.07 17.69
CA ALA A 305 -20.26 -12.06 18.35
C ALA A 305 -19.61 -10.68 18.19
N TYR A 306 -18.91 -10.20 19.23
CA TYR A 306 -18.13 -8.95 19.21
C TYR A 306 -18.92 -7.65 19.00
N GLY A 307 -20.26 -7.67 19.04
CA GLY A 307 -21.08 -6.45 18.99
C GLY A 307 -21.45 -5.98 17.58
N ALA A 308 -21.14 -6.79 16.56
CA ALA A 308 -21.55 -6.61 15.18
C ALA A 308 -23.05 -6.38 15.02
N LYS A 309 -23.45 -5.54 14.06
CA LYS A 309 -24.87 -5.30 13.76
C LYS A 309 -25.34 -6.19 12.62
N THR A 310 -26.53 -6.74 12.82
CA THR A 310 -27.21 -7.54 11.79
C THR A 310 -28.31 -6.75 11.10
N GLY A 311 -28.68 -7.19 9.89
CA GLY A 311 -29.87 -6.72 9.21
C GLY A 311 -29.75 -5.34 8.56
N GLY A 312 -28.53 -4.93 8.21
CA GLY A 312 -28.22 -3.70 7.49
C GLY A 312 -26.89 -3.81 6.77
N TRP A 313 -26.69 -2.95 5.76
CA TRP A 313 -25.42 -2.83 5.05
C TRP A 313 -24.48 -1.90 5.81
N TYR A 314 -23.27 -2.38 6.05
CA TYR A 314 -22.18 -1.63 6.67
C TYR A 314 -20.91 -1.85 5.84
N GLN A 315 -20.02 -0.88 5.86
CA GLN A 315 -18.77 -0.96 5.10
C GLN A 315 -17.67 -1.55 5.98
N THR A 316 -17.00 -2.59 5.53
CA THR A 316 -15.84 -3.23 6.16
C THR A 316 -16.13 -3.56 7.63
N PHE A 317 -15.57 -2.82 8.59
CA PHE A 317 -15.72 -3.08 10.03
C PHE A 317 -16.56 -2.00 10.75
N SER A 318 -17.40 -1.25 10.01
CA SER A 318 -18.18 -0.13 10.57
C SER A 318 -19.51 -0.52 11.21
N ASP A 319 -19.78 -1.81 11.36
CA ASP A 319 -21.04 -2.37 11.86
C ASP A 319 -21.20 -2.29 13.40
N ASP A 320 -20.25 -1.72 14.16
CA ASP A 320 -20.37 -1.36 15.59
C ASP A 320 -20.56 0.14 15.91
N ASP A 321 -20.74 1.01 14.91
CA ASP A 321 -20.67 2.48 15.05
C ASP A 321 -19.27 3.03 15.41
N GLY A 322 -18.20 2.25 15.26
CA GLY A 322 -16.85 2.65 15.70
C GLY A 322 -15.68 2.19 14.84
N GLY A 323 -15.79 1.08 14.11
CA GLY A 323 -14.69 0.51 13.34
C GLY A 323 -14.47 1.19 11.98
N PRO A 324 -13.31 0.90 11.36
CA PRO A 324 -12.87 1.57 10.14
C PRO A 324 -13.73 1.16 8.93
N LEU A 325 -13.90 2.11 8.00
CA LEU A 325 -14.63 1.90 6.75
C LEU A 325 -13.82 1.13 5.70
N ALA A 326 -12.50 1.03 5.90
CA ALA A 326 -11.55 0.35 5.03
C ALA A 326 -10.29 0.03 5.82
N ILE A 327 -9.59 -1.04 5.44
CA ILE A 327 -8.21 -1.28 5.87
C ILE A 327 -7.35 -0.39 4.98
N THR A 328 -6.56 0.53 5.55
CA THR A 328 -5.74 1.46 4.75
C THR A 328 -4.36 1.67 5.37
N VAL A 329 -3.41 2.17 4.57
CA VAL A 329 -2.08 2.59 5.04
C VAL A 329 -2.10 3.82 5.98
N THR A 330 -3.26 4.45 6.13
CA THR A 330 -3.47 5.56 7.08
C THR A 330 -4.29 5.15 8.30
N ASP A 331 -4.90 3.97 8.26
CA ASP A 331 -5.70 3.46 9.35
C ASP A 331 -4.79 2.90 10.45
N THR A 332 -5.19 3.15 11.69
CA THR A 332 -4.48 2.70 12.88
C THR A 332 -5.30 1.72 13.72
N GLU A 333 -6.51 1.40 13.27
CA GLU A 333 -7.49 0.65 14.04
C GLU A 333 -7.68 -0.79 13.55
N ALA A 334 -7.56 -1.05 12.24
CA ALA A 334 -7.59 -2.39 11.67
C ALA A 334 -6.24 -3.11 11.86
N LEU A 335 -6.27 -4.21 12.62
CA LEU A 335 -5.11 -5.06 12.85
C LEU A 335 -5.22 -6.36 12.08
N GLY A 336 -4.21 -6.63 11.25
CA GLY A 336 -4.00 -7.93 10.63
C GLY A 336 -3.10 -8.79 11.51
N TRP A 337 -3.42 -10.06 11.68
CA TRP A 337 -2.56 -11.02 12.37
C TRP A 337 -2.04 -12.10 11.42
N LEU A 338 -0.83 -12.59 11.66
CA LEU A 338 -0.18 -13.57 10.79
C LEU A 338 -0.62 -15.00 11.13
N SER A 339 -1.23 -15.69 10.16
CA SER A 339 -1.79 -17.05 10.29
C SER A 339 -0.88 -18.20 9.82
N SER A 340 0.44 -18.00 9.85
CA SER A 340 1.45 -19.03 9.53
C SER A 340 1.40 -20.31 10.40
N GLN A 341 0.70 -20.27 11.54
CA GLN A 341 0.53 -21.36 12.53
C GLN A 341 -0.79 -21.18 13.31
N ASP A 342 -1.13 -22.10 14.22
CA ASP A 342 -2.25 -21.93 15.15
C ASP A 342 -2.09 -20.62 15.96
N PRO A 343 -2.97 -19.61 15.78
CA PRO A 343 -2.88 -18.38 16.54
C PRO A 343 -3.00 -18.61 18.05
N GLY A 344 -2.16 -17.92 18.82
CA GLY A 344 -2.43 -17.70 20.24
C GLY A 344 -3.47 -16.59 20.44
N PRO A 345 -4.08 -16.45 21.64
CA PRO A 345 -4.94 -15.30 21.92
C PRO A 345 -4.14 -13.99 21.82
N PRO A 346 -4.81 -12.83 21.62
CA PRO A 346 -4.13 -11.53 21.57
C PRO A 346 -3.16 -11.29 22.73
N GLY A 347 -1.98 -10.78 22.40
CA GLY A 347 -0.90 -10.53 23.36
C GLY A 347 -0.17 -11.79 23.84
N ALA A 348 -0.50 -12.98 23.32
CA ALA A 348 0.35 -14.16 23.47
C ALA A 348 1.67 -13.96 22.72
N MET A 349 2.73 -14.64 23.17
CA MET A 349 4.06 -14.56 22.53
C MET A 349 4.08 -15.10 21.09
N THR A 350 3.01 -15.78 20.65
CA THR A 350 2.85 -16.35 19.31
C THR A 350 1.80 -15.62 18.49
N PHE A 351 1.28 -14.48 18.99
CA PHE A 351 0.32 -13.64 18.28
C PHE A 351 1.06 -12.44 17.70
N TYR A 352 1.32 -12.48 16.40
CA TYR A 352 1.98 -11.41 15.64
C TYR A 352 0.89 -10.62 14.94
N ALA A 353 0.75 -9.34 15.29
CA ALA A 353 -0.27 -8.47 14.72
C ALA A 353 0.23 -7.03 14.59
N GLY A 354 -0.30 -6.34 13.61
CA GLY A 354 0.01 -4.96 13.27
C GLY A 354 -1.00 -4.41 12.29
N THR A 355 -1.00 -3.09 12.11
CA THR A 355 -1.73 -2.43 11.02
C THR A 355 -1.13 -2.81 9.66
N LEU A 356 -1.84 -2.53 8.57
CA LEU A 356 -1.29 -2.70 7.22
C LEU A 356 0.08 -2.00 7.08
N THR A 357 0.20 -0.79 7.63
CA THR A 357 1.44 -0.01 7.65
C THR A 357 2.54 -0.66 8.47
N ASP A 358 2.23 -1.22 9.64
CA ASP A 358 3.23 -1.93 10.46
C ASP A 358 3.77 -3.16 9.71
N TRP A 359 2.88 -3.89 9.02
CA TRP A 359 3.27 -5.03 8.21
C TRP A 359 4.12 -4.61 7.00
N GLN A 360 3.73 -3.57 6.26
CA GLN A 360 4.51 -3.05 5.12
C GLN A 360 5.88 -2.51 5.55
N ALA A 361 5.96 -1.84 6.69
CA ALA A 361 7.22 -1.35 7.23
C ALA A 361 8.14 -2.47 7.74
N GLY A 362 7.60 -3.66 7.98
CA GLY A 362 8.30 -4.77 8.65
C GLY A 362 8.52 -4.51 10.14
N ASP A 363 7.66 -3.71 10.77
CA ASP A 363 7.73 -3.34 12.18
C ASP A 363 7.21 -4.44 13.12
N VAL A 364 6.47 -5.41 12.58
CA VAL A 364 6.05 -6.61 13.31
C VAL A 364 7.18 -7.64 13.34
N ASP A 365 7.74 -7.91 14.52
CA ASP A 365 8.88 -8.83 14.68
C ASP A 365 8.46 -10.31 14.53
N THR A 366 8.54 -10.82 13.30
CA THR A 366 8.34 -12.24 12.97
C THR A 366 9.63 -13.05 13.00
N SER A 367 10.76 -12.51 13.49
CA SER A 367 12.08 -13.15 13.37
C SER A 367 12.17 -14.54 14.00
N SER A 368 11.34 -14.82 15.01
CA SER A 368 11.25 -16.15 15.64
C SER A 368 10.66 -17.23 14.73
N LEU A 369 9.96 -16.84 13.65
CA LEU A 369 9.39 -17.74 12.65
C LEU A 369 10.41 -18.09 11.54
N GLY A 370 11.52 -17.35 11.46
CA GLY A 370 12.59 -17.60 10.48
C GLY A 370 12.44 -16.84 9.16
N PHE A 371 11.42 -15.98 9.04
CA PHE A 371 11.18 -15.09 7.91
C PHE A 371 10.73 -13.70 8.38
N THR A 372 10.69 -12.74 7.47
CA THR A 372 10.22 -11.37 7.71
C THR A 372 9.10 -11.06 6.73
N VAL A 373 8.01 -10.51 7.26
CA VAL A 373 6.93 -9.92 6.45
C VAL A 373 7.19 -8.42 6.37
N ASN A 374 7.25 -7.87 5.16
CA ASN A 374 7.43 -6.45 4.89
C ASN A 374 6.83 -6.07 3.53
N GLY A 375 7.01 -4.82 3.10
CA GLY A 375 6.49 -4.31 1.84
C GLY A 375 6.95 -5.08 0.60
N SER A 376 8.08 -5.81 0.65
CA SER A 376 8.55 -6.65 -0.46
C SER A 376 7.97 -8.06 -0.47
N THR A 377 7.19 -8.45 0.54
CA THR A 377 6.55 -9.76 0.60
C THR A 377 5.52 -9.89 -0.53
N PRO A 378 5.62 -10.91 -1.40
CA PRO A 378 4.65 -11.13 -2.47
C PRO A 378 3.24 -11.38 -1.92
N VAL A 379 2.23 -10.86 -2.63
CA VAL A 379 0.82 -11.10 -2.37
C VAL A 379 0.27 -11.95 -3.50
N LEU A 380 -0.41 -13.04 -3.14
CA LEU A 380 -0.89 -14.03 -4.10
C LEU A 380 -2.35 -13.79 -4.48
N ARG A 381 -3.19 -13.42 -3.51
CA ARG A 381 -4.63 -13.13 -3.67
C ARG A 381 -5.20 -12.53 -2.39
N LEU A 382 -6.43 -12.04 -2.46
CA LEU A 382 -7.25 -11.76 -1.27
C LEU A 382 -8.37 -12.79 -1.16
N GLU A 383 -8.73 -13.16 0.06
CA GLU A 383 -9.90 -13.97 0.33
C GLU A 383 -10.81 -13.21 1.29
N ILE A 384 -11.98 -12.76 0.82
CA ILE A 384 -13.02 -12.25 1.72
C ILE A 384 -13.89 -13.43 2.13
N GLU A 385 -13.95 -13.72 3.41
CA GLU A 385 -14.55 -14.95 3.89
C GLU A 385 -15.37 -14.79 5.15
N ILE A 386 -16.11 -15.85 5.47
CA ILE A 386 -16.71 -16.09 6.77
C ILE A 386 -16.28 -17.47 7.27
N ASP A 387 -16.31 -17.66 8.58
CA ASP A 387 -16.11 -18.96 9.22
C ASP A 387 -17.24 -19.35 10.19
N ASP A 388 -17.29 -20.64 10.54
CA ASP A 388 -18.21 -21.21 11.53
C ASP A 388 -17.58 -21.49 12.91
N TRP A 389 -16.39 -20.95 13.18
CA TRP A 389 -15.56 -21.34 14.33
C TRP A 389 -16.25 -21.01 15.66
N ILE A 390 -16.81 -19.81 15.77
CA ILE A 390 -17.44 -19.31 17.01
C ILE A 390 -18.96 -19.49 16.97
N ALA A 391 -19.56 -19.31 15.80
CA ALA A 391 -21.00 -19.38 15.57
C ALA A 391 -21.27 -19.77 14.13
N GLU A 392 -22.47 -20.28 13.85
CA GLU A 392 -22.96 -20.35 12.47
C GLU A 392 -23.03 -18.93 11.89
N THR A 393 -22.56 -18.76 10.66
CA THR A 393 -22.43 -17.46 10.01
C THR A 393 -23.17 -17.43 8.67
N GLU A 394 -23.86 -16.33 8.43
CA GLU A 394 -24.56 -16.03 7.17
C GLU A 394 -24.46 -14.53 6.91
N ALA A 395 -23.92 -14.15 5.75
CA ALA A 395 -23.69 -12.78 5.35
C ALA A 395 -23.82 -12.62 3.83
N PHE A 396 -23.99 -11.37 3.40
CA PHE A 396 -23.85 -10.98 2.00
C PHE A 396 -22.73 -9.97 1.87
N VAL A 397 -21.95 -10.06 0.79
CA VAL A 397 -20.85 -9.15 0.47
C VAL A 397 -21.08 -8.54 -0.90
N ASP A 398 -20.85 -7.24 -1.04
CA ASP A 398 -21.02 -6.47 -2.28
C ASP A 398 -19.99 -5.34 -2.34
N ASP A 399 -19.88 -4.66 -3.50
CA ASP A 399 -19.09 -3.44 -3.71
C ASP A 399 -17.65 -3.55 -3.12
N ILE A 400 -16.89 -4.58 -3.51
CA ILE A 400 -15.49 -4.75 -3.08
C ILE A 400 -14.63 -3.72 -3.79
N GLU A 401 -13.84 -2.96 -3.04
CA GLU A 401 -12.92 -1.94 -3.55
C GLU A 401 -11.50 -2.18 -3.00
N ILE A 402 -10.51 -2.25 -3.89
CA ILE A 402 -9.10 -2.43 -3.54
C ILE A 402 -8.29 -1.35 -4.25
N ILE A 403 -7.48 -0.60 -3.49
CA ILE A 403 -6.53 0.36 -4.07
C ILE A 403 -5.14 -0.28 -4.09
N ILE A 404 -4.59 -0.45 -5.29
CA ILE A 404 -3.27 -1.05 -5.52
C ILE A 404 -2.38 -0.08 -6.29
N GLY A 405 -1.33 0.44 -5.65
CA GLY A 405 -0.40 1.42 -6.20
C GLY A 405 -1.10 2.62 -6.85
N GLY A 406 -2.12 3.16 -6.17
CA GLY A 406 -2.95 4.28 -6.56
C GLY A 406 -4.01 3.97 -7.63
N VAL A 407 -4.27 2.70 -7.92
CA VAL A 407 -5.35 2.28 -8.84
C VAL A 407 -6.47 1.64 -8.05
N THR A 408 -7.69 2.09 -8.26
CA THR A 408 -8.88 1.45 -7.70
C THR A 408 -9.37 0.34 -8.61
N TYR A 409 -9.45 -0.83 -8.01
CA TYR A 409 -10.07 -2.01 -8.56
C TYR A 409 -11.40 -2.24 -7.83
N THR A 410 -12.44 -2.53 -8.59
CA THR A 410 -13.75 -2.92 -8.07
C THR A 410 -14.08 -4.35 -8.47
N ILE A 411 -14.95 -4.99 -7.69
CA ILE A 411 -15.59 -6.25 -8.07
C ILE A 411 -17.08 -6.03 -7.91
N ASP A 412 -17.77 -5.99 -9.04
CA ASP A 412 -19.21 -5.81 -9.10
C ASP A 412 -19.86 -7.15 -9.47
N PHE A 413 -20.89 -7.54 -8.72
CA PHE A 413 -21.60 -8.80 -8.94
C PHE A 413 -22.83 -8.56 -9.83
N GLU A 414 -22.73 -8.89 -11.14
CA GLU A 414 -23.81 -8.70 -12.13
C GLU A 414 -24.87 -9.83 -12.16
#